data_AF-A0A2N6D4W7-F1
#
_entry.id   AF-A0A2N6D4W7-F1
#
_cell.length_a   1.000
_cell.length_b   1.000
_cell.length_c   1.000
_cell.angle_alpha   90.00
_cell.angle_beta   90.00
_cell.angle_gamma   90.00
#
_symmetry.space_group_name_H-M   'P 1'
#
loop_
_entity.id
_entity.type
_entity.pdbx_description
1 polymer ?
#
loop_
_entity_poly.entity_id
_entity_poly.type
_entity_poly.pdbx_seq_one_letter_code
_entity_poly.pdbx_strand_id
1 'polypeptide(L)'
;MITACGGGGGSSTTTTPTTLGTDTTSDLTAAYTALETSERTAFTTILTNSDDADSQEVMSSMSAGSAGGLDSSDMLTAYNDADARAVSNPFTAGTASYSLYEAIAEALFALKSSNTSVYDAYATLFATLDDAELAAIVDVIDAAEAMGFDTFDTLADSELSAIVSAAHAASDAATPVSGVVVDPYIEGAVFCVDVNENDDCDADEPVSSASDANGAFTFDDEPADGSIILMKVAGEHNGVPYAFDGLAGVYSGGDIVVSPLTTFQAEGLTAAQVAEMFTFAGLTGITAENIVTNYMDGLIDGVTVNSENLIVLRSSIAAYMLFRILEGSTTLASMTANEIYTSAMTNGGAVNSILVAMTSLLNDSLSEARLTQVQTGSAGLVAMGFPEIAFADVVTTAVAVADRISTIGFSTCNATSGTDAQKVTAAVGAATTFVATHGLEQMIEDLSTSFYFARIKNQLSAAFQTGAANADPAYAAALNCVSGTFTLESDGSVACYVAQ
;
A
#
# COMPACT_ATOMS: atom_id res chain seq x y z
N MET A 1 -27.08 -55.06 7.50
CA MET A 1 -26.61 -56.40 7.91
C MET A 1 -25.15 -56.24 8.29
N ILE A 2 -24.83 -56.60 9.54
CA ILE A 2 -23.52 -56.64 10.18
C ILE A 2 -22.95 -55.30 10.67
N THR A 3 -22.77 -55.32 11.97
CA THR A 3 -22.29 -54.33 12.93
C THR A 3 -20.83 -54.67 13.28
N ALA A 4 -20.06 -53.63 13.64
CA ALA A 4 -19.15 -53.54 14.79
C ALA A 4 -17.61 -53.55 14.60
N CYS A 5 -17.03 -52.68 15.45
CA CYS A 5 -15.64 -52.49 15.91
C CYS A 5 -14.72 -51.66 14.99
N GLY A 6 -14.05 -50.57 15.41
CA GLY A 6 -13.83 -49.96 16.72
C GLY A 6 -12.47 -49.22 16.73
N GLY A 7 -12.35 -48.11 17.47
CA GLY A 7 -11.11 -47.34 17.71
C GLY A 7 -11.01 -46.10 16.81
N GLY A 8 -10.85 -44.87 17.30
CA GLY A 8 -10.21 -44.40 18.53
C GLY A 8 -9.01 -43.53 18.12
N GLY A 9 -9.20 -42.21 18.08
CA GLY A 9 -8.15 -41.26 17.73
C GLY A 9 -8.70 -39.83 17.70
N GLY A 10 -8.50 -39.09 18.78
CA GLY A 10 -8.85 -37.68 18.86
C GLY A 10 -7.91 -36.83 17.99
N SER A 11 -8.50 -35.88 17.27
CA SER A 11 -7.82 -34.68 16.81
C SER A 11 -8.79 -33.52 17.02
N SER A 12 -8.51 -32.71 18.04
CA SER A 12 -9.17 -31.43 18.27
C SER A 12 -8.38 -30.39 17.51
N THR A 13 -8.80 -30.06 16.29
CA THR A 13 -8.34 -28.86 15.58
C THR A 13 -9.22 -27.69 16.02
N THR A 14 -8.70 -26.84 16.91
CA THR A 14 -9.22 -25.49 17.12
C THR A 14 -8.86 -24.64 15.91
N THR A 15 -9.83 -24.42 15.03
CA THR A 15 -9.75 -23.41 13.98
C THR A 15 -10.15 -22.05 14.55
N THR A 16 -9.23 -21.08 14.49
CA THR A 16 -9.52 -19.66 14.69
C THR A 16 -10.47 -19.18 13.57
N PRO A 17 -11.59 -18.50 13.86
CA PRO A 17 -12.43 -17.92 12.81
C PRO A 17 -11.68 -16.74 12.18
N THR A 18 -11.46 -16.76 10.86
CA THR A 18 -10.75 -15.70 10.12
C THR A 18 -11.69 -14.73 9.41
N THR A 19 -12.99 -14.73 9.70
CA THR A 19 -13.95 -13.80 9.09
C THR A 19 -15.13 -13.55 10.04
N LEU A 20 -15.39 -12.27 10.35
CA LEU A 20 -16.62 -11.81 11.01
C LEU A 20 -17.81 -12.01 10.05
N GLY A 21 -18.85 -12.70 10.53
CA GLY A 21 -20.11 -12.84 9.79
C GLY A 21 -20.99 -11.59 9.95
N THR A 22 -22.07 -11.52 9.17
CA THR A 22 -23.05 -10.40 9.19
C THR A 22 -23.89 -10.32 10.48
N ASP A 23 -23.53 -11.04 11.53
CA ASP A 23 -24.18 -11.00 12.85
C ASP A 23 -23.15 -10.66 13.93
N THR A 24 -22.73 -9.39 13.90
CA THR A 24 -21.64 -8.83 14.72
C THR A 24 -21.90 -8.96 16.23
N THR A 25 -23.17 -9.05 16.65
CA THR A 25 -23.52 -9.19 18.08
C THR A 25 -23.25 -10.60 18.60
N SER A 26 -23.51 -11.63 17.80
CA SER A 26 -23.22 -13.02 18.15
C SER A 26 -21.71 -13.28 18.19
N ASP A 27 -20.97 -12.72 17.23
CA ASP A 27 -19.51 -12.89 17.15
C ASP A 27 -18.79 -12.14 18.28
N LEU A 28 -19.25 -10.93 18.67
CA LEU A 28 -18.75 -10.23 19.86
C LEU A 28 -19.05 -10.98 21.15
N THR A 29 -20.26 -11.54 21.30
CA THR A 29 -20.62 -12.31 22.50
C THR A 29 -19.75 -13.56 22.64
N ALA A 30 -19.43 -14.24 21.53
CA ALA A 30 -18.55 -15.39 21.51
C ALA A 30 -17.09 -15.01 21.83
N ALA A 31 -16.59 -13.90 21.28
CA ALA A 31 -15.25 -13.38 21.59
C ALA A 31 -15.12 -12.95 23.06
N TYR A 32 -16.14 -12.27 23.61
CA TYR A 32 -16.19 -11.88 25.01
C TYR A 32 -16.22 -13.09 25.96
N THR A 33 -17.04 -14.11 25.65
CA THR A 33 -17.11 -15.35 26.43
C THR A 33 -15.78 -16.13 26.39
N ALA A 34 -15.08 -16.11 25.25
CA ALA A 34 -13.78 -16.74 25.10
C ALA A 34 -12.69 -15.99 25.89
N LEU A 35 -12.73 -14.66 25.92
CA LEU A 35 -11.84 -13.82 26.72
C LEU A 35 -12.07 -14.05 28.21
N GLU A 36 -13.31 -14.01 28.69
CA GLU A 36 -13.68 -14.29 30.08
C GLU A 36 -13.22 -15.69 30.53
N THR A 37 -13.36 -16.68 29.64
CA THR A 37 -12.91 -18.06 29.91
C THR A 37 -11.37 -18.16 29.97
N SER A 38 -10.66 -17.42 29.11
CA SER A 38 -9.20 -17.35 29.09
C SER A 38 -8.66 -16.68 30.36
N GLU A 39 -9.23 -15.54 30.74
CA GLU A 39 -8.87 -14.79 31.96
C GLU A 39 -9.14 -15.63 33.21
N ARG A 40 -10.28 -16.29 33.30
CA ARG A 40 -10.61 -17.20 34.41
C ARG A 40 -9.63 -18.38 34.50
N THR A 41 -9.18 -18.90 33.36
CA THR A 41 -8.19 -19.99 33.31
C THR A 41 -6.80 -19.51 33.71
N ALA A 42 -6.39 -18.32 33.25
CA ALA A 42 -5.12 -17.70 33.64
C ALA A 42 -5.11 -17.38 35.14
N PHE A 43 -6.20 -16.82 35.67
CA PHE A 43 -6.36 -16.51 37.09
C PHE A 43 -6.36 -17.77 37.96
N THR A 44 -7.07 -18.83 37.54
CA THR A 44 -7.06 -20.13 38.22
C THR A 44 -5.65 -20.73 38.21
N THR A 45 -4.90 -20.61 37.10
CA THR A 45 -3.54 -21.13 36.97
C THR A 45 -2.54 -20.37 37.85
N ILE A 46 -2.68 -19.04 37.95
CA ILE A 46 -1.87 -18.20 38.85
C ILE A 46 -2.16 -18.57 40.31
N LEU A 47 -3.42 -18.81 40.66
CA LEU A 47 -3.84 -19.14 42.03
C LEU A 47 -3.51 -20.57 42.46
N THR A 48 -3.52 -21.54 41.55
CA THR A 48 -3.19 -22.95 41.85
C THR A 48 -1.70 -23.15 42.13
N ASN A 49 -0.85 -22.20 41.70
CA ASN A 49 0.59 -22.21 41.94
C ASN A 49 1.02 -21.37 43.16
N SER A 50 0.06 -20.85 43.94
CA SER A 50 0.34 -20.15 45.20
C SER A 50 0.51 -21.16 46.35
N ASP A 51 1.73 -21.29 46.87
CA ASP A 51 2.10 -22.18 48.00
C ASP A 51 1.77 -21.59 49.38
N ASP A 52 1.00 -20.50 49.45
CA ASP A 52 0.67 -19.82 50.69
C ASP A 52 -0.53 -20.46 51.43
N ALA A 53 -0.34 -20.72 52.73
CA ALA A 53 -1.29 -21.46 53.56
C ALA A 53 -2.62 -20.70 53.76
N ASP A 54 -2.58 -19.36 53.79
CA ASP A 54 -3.78 -18.53 53.98
C ASP A 54 -4.64 -18.53 52.71
N SER A 55 -4.02 -18.59 51.53
CA SER A 55 -4.70 -18.76 50.24
C SER A 55 -5.41 -20.12 50.12
N GLN A 56 -4.84 -21.19 50.70
CA GLN A 56 -5.47 -22.51 50.73
C GLN A 56 -6.61 -22.62 51.76
N GLU A 57 -6.59 -21.85 52.85
CA GLU A 57 -7.66 -21.80 53.85
C GLU A 57 -8.91 -21.06 53.34
N VAL A 58 -8.72 -19.97 52.59
CA VAL A 58 -9.80 -19.28 51.87
C VAL A 58 -10.42 -20.21 50.80
N MET A 59 -9.61 -20.98 50.09
CA MET A 59 -10.06 -22.01 49.13
C MET A 59 -10.86 -23.14 49.80
N SER A 60 -10.45 -23.61 50.99
CA SER A 60 -11.19 -24.63 51.74
C SER A 60 -12.55 -24.11 52.19
N SER A 61 -12.63 -22.82 52.54
CA SER A 61 -13.87 -22.16 52.95
C SER A 61 -14.84 -21.93 51.78
N MET A 62 -14.32 -21.53 50.61
CA MET A 62 -15.12 -21.32 49.40
C MET A 62 -15.57 -22.64 48.74
N SER A 63 -14.72 -23.67 48.75
CA SER A 63 -15.07 -25.00 48.22
C SER A 63 -16.05 -25.77 49.11
N ALA A 64 -16.02 -25.56 50.43
CA ALA A 64 -17.05 -26.08 51.34
C ALA A 64 -18.40 -25.38 51.15
N GLY A 65 -18.40 -24.11 50.75
CA GLY A 65 -19.62 -23.35 50.40
C GLY A 65 -20.23 -23.73 49.06
N SER A 66 -19.42 -24.04 48.04
CA SER A 66 -19.92 -24.34 46.68
C SER A 66 -20.63 -25.69 46.55
N ALA A 67 -20.45 -26.61 47.51
CA ALA A 67 -21.15 -27.90 47.51
C ALA A 67 -22.61 -27.83 48.05
N GLY A 68 -23.04 -26.69 48.62
CA GLY A 68 -24.36 -26.53 49.24
C GLY A 68 -25.38 -25.68 48.47
N GLY A 69 -24.98 -25.01 47.39
CA GLY A 69 -25.84 -24.05 46.69
C GLY A 69 -26.08 -22.81 47.54
N LEU A 70 -25.07 -21.94 47.65
CA LEU A 70 -25.20 -20.62 48.25
C LEU A 70 -25.84 -19.67 47.23
N ASP A 71 -26.91 -18.99 47.61
CA ASP A 71 -27.47 -17.90 46.81
C ASP A 71 -27.04 -16.52 47.35
N SER A 72 -27.36 -15.47 46.60
CA SER A 72 -26.97 -14.09 46.94
C SER A 72 -27.50 -13.61 48.29
N SER A 73 -28.52 -14.25 48.87
CA SER A 73 -29.03 -13.96 50.21
C SER A 73 -28.14 -14.54 51.31
N ASP A 74 -27.45 -15.65 51.07
CA ASP A 74 -26.49 -16.22 52.02
C ASP A 74 -25.20 -15.39 52.07
N MET A 75 -24.76 -14.85 50.92
CA MET A 75 -23.63 -13.90 50.85
C MET A 75 -23.97 -12.57 51.53
N LEU A 76 -25.19 -12.06 51.33
CA LEU A 76 -25.65 -10.84 52.00
C LEU A 76 -25.82 -11.06 53.51
N THR A 77 -26.23 -12.26 53.94
CA THR A 77 -26.29 -12.63 55.36
C THR A 77 -24.89 -12.73 55.96
N ALA A 78 -23.92 -13.32 55.27
CA ALA A 78 -22.53 -13.39 55.71
C ALA A 78 -21.86 -12.01 55.80
N TYR A 79 -22.15 -11.12 54.85
CA TYR A 79 -21.71 -9.72 54.87
C TYR A 79 -22.30 -8.97 56.07
N ASN A 80 -23.61 -9.07 56.29
CA ASN A 80 -24.28 -8.41 57.43
C ASN A 80 -23.86 -9.01 58.78
N ASP A 81 -23.51 -10.30 58.84
CA ASP A 81 -22.97 -10.96 60.03
C ASP A 81 -21.51 -10.53 60.32
N ALA A 82 -20.72 -10.24 59.29
CA ALA A 82 -19.37 -9.71 59.42
C ALA A 82 -19.39 -8.24 59.87
N ASP A 83 -20.32 -7.44 59.30
CA ASP A 83 -20.57 -6.06 59.69
C ASP A 83 -21.10 -5.96 61.14
N ALA A 84 -22.06 -6.80 61.53
CA ALA A 84 -22.57 -6.86 62.90
C ALA A 84 -21.49 -7.29 63.93
N ARG A 85 -20.52 -8.11 63.53
CA ARG A 85 -19.37 -8.48 64.37
C ARG A 85 -18.37 -7.34 64.51
N ALA A 86 -18.12 -6.58 63.44
CA ALA A 86 -17.29 -5.38 63.46
C ALA A 86 -17.87 -4.27 64.36
N VAL A 87 -19.21 -4.19 64.44
CA VAL A 87 -19.91 -3.21 65.30
C VAL A 87 -19.92 -3.61 66.79
N SER A 88 -19.70 -4.88 67.13
CA SER A 88 -19.86 -5.41 68.49
C SER A 88 -18.60 -5.41 69.38
N ASN A 89 -17.41 -5.06 68.86
CA ASN A 89 -16.18 -5.02 69.65
C ASN A 89 -15.22 -3.89 69.22
N PRO A 90 -15.23 -2.71 69.88
CA PRO A 90 -14.53 -1.52 69.39
C PRO A 90 -13.04 -1.42 69.71
N PHE A 91 -12.36 -2.48 70.18
CA PHE A 91 -10.98 -2.35 70.64
C PHE A 91 -10.08 -3.54 70.24
N THR A 92 -9.62 -3.51 68.98
CA THR A 92 -8.20 -3.70 68.60
C THR A 92 -8.08 -3.40 67.10
N ALA A 93 -7.93 -2.11 66.78
CA ALA A 93 -7.62 -1.63 65.44
C ALA A 93 -6.12 -1.32 65.34
N GLY A 94 -5.50 -1.78 64.26
CA GLY A 94 -4.15 -1.38 63.84
C GLY A 94 -3.64 -2.28 62.72
N THR A 95 -3.44 -1.69 61.53
CA THR A 95 -2.70 -2.17 60.33
C THR A 95 -3.37 -3.00 59.23
N ALA A 96 -4.63 -3.45 59.32
CA ALA A 96 -5.19 -4.30 58.23
C ALA A 96 -5.67 -3.55 56.97
N SER A 97 -6.03 -2.27 57.06
CA SER A 97 -6.49 -1.51 55.87
C SER A 97 -5.33 -1.03 55.00
N TYR A 98 -4.17 -0.73 55.60
CA TYR A 98 -2.99 -0.23 54.87
C TYR A 98 -2.33 -1.34 54.04
N SER A 99 -2.29 -2.58 54.55
CA SER A 99 -1.71 -3.73 53.84
C SER A 99 -2.53 -4.17 52.64
N LEU A 100 -3.85 -3.96 52.65
CA LEU A 100 -4.71 -4.26 51.50
C LEU A 100 -4.52 -3.22 50.38
N TYR A 101 -4.37 -1.94 50.73
CA TYR A 101 -4.08 -0.88 49.75
C TYR A 101 -2.68 -1.01 49.15
N GLU A 102 -1.69 -1.43 49.93
CA GLU A 102 -0.32 -1.67 49.44
C GLU A 102 -0.27 -2.89 48.50
N ALA A 103 -0.99 -3.96 48.82
CA ALA A 103 -1.09 -5.14 47.95
C ALA A 103 -1.83 -4.86 46.62
N ILE A 104 -2.85 -4.00 46.63
CA ILE A 104 -3.56 -3.58 45.41
C ILE A 104 -2.69 -2.67 44.53
N ALA A 105 -1.92 -1.76 45.15
CA ALA A 105 -1.00 -0.88 44.43
C ALA A 105 0.18 -1.65 43.79
N GLU A 106 0.76 -2.62 44.50
CA GLU A 106 1.80 -3.50 43.94
C GLU A 106 1.26 -4.40 42.84
N ALA A 107 0.02 -4.89 42.94
CA ALA A 107 -0.61 -5.70 41.89
C ALA A 107 -0.87 -4.90 40.60
N LEU A 108 -1.29 -3.63 40.70
CA LEU A 108 -1.49 -2.76 39.54
C LEU A 108 -0.17 -2.35 38.88
N PHE A 109 0.86 -2.07 39.69
CA PHE A 109 2.21 -1.79 39.17
C PHE A 109 2.84 -3.05 38.54
N ALA A 110 2.60 -4.23 39.13
CA ALA A 110 2.96 -5.51 38.55
C ALA A 110 2.20 -5.77 37.24
N LEU A 111 0.92 -5.42 37.11
CA LEU A 111 0.14 -5.58 35.87
C LEU A 111 0.71 -4.73 34.73
N LYS A 112 1.00 -3.45 35.01
CA LYS A 112 1.63 -2.52 34.05
C LYS A 112 3.04 -2.96 33.65
N SER A 113 3.81 -3.51 34.59
CA SER A 113 5.18 -3.97 34.32
C SER A 113 5.26 -5.40 33.77
N SER A 114 4.20 -6.21 33.92
CA SER A 114 4.13 -7.60 33.45
C SER A 114 3.42 -7.77 32.12
N ASN A 115 2.58 -6.82 31.68
CA ASN A 115 1.79 -7.00 30.48
C ASN A 115 1.44 -5.69 29.76
N THR A 116 2.46 -5.06 29.16
CA THR A 116 2.33 -3.87 28.30
C THR A 116 1.28 -4.07 27.21
N SER A 117 1.14 -5.29 26.67
CA SER A 117 0.14 -5.64 25.67
C SER A 117 -1.31 -5.52 26.11
N VAL A 118 -1.64 -5.68 27.40
CA VAL A 118 -3.01 -5.45 27.89
C VAL A 118 -3.30 -3.95 27.96
N TYR A 119 -2.32 -3.16 28.43
CA TYR A 119 -2.42 -1.70 28.42
C TYR A 119 -2.53 -1.14 26.99
N ASP A 120 -1.70 -1.63 26.08
CA ASP A 120 -1.74 -1.26 24.66
C ASP A 120 -3.04 -1.74 23.99
N ALA A 121 -3.63 -2.86 24.42
CA ALA A 121 -4.93 -3.33 23.96
C ALA A 121 -6.08 -2.44 24.44
N TYR A 122 -6.06 -1.95 25.68
CA TYR A 122 -7.05 -0.97 26.15
C TYR A 122 -6.88 0.38 25.43
N ALA A 123 -5.65 0.85 25.23
CA ALA A 123 -5.39 2.07 24.47
C ALA A 123 -5.85 1.96 23.00
N THR A 124 -5.61 0.81 22.37
CA THR A 124 -6.09 0.50 21.02
C THR A 124 -7.61 0.40 20.98
N LEU A 125 -8.24 -0.25 21.96
CA LEU A 125 -9.69 -0.36 22.08
C LEU A 125 -10.32 1.03 22.17
N PHE A 126 -9.79 1.92 23.02
CA PHE A 126 -10.29 3.29 23.13
C PHE A 126 -10.09 4.12 21.86
N ALA A 127 -9.04 3.87 21.07
CA ALA A 127 -8.82 4.53 19.78
C ALA A 127 -9.77 4.03 18.67
N THR A 128 -10.46 2.90 18.87
CA THR A 128 -11.40 2.31 17.89
C THR A 128 -12.87 2.61 18.18
N LEU A 129 -13.20 3.26 19.30
CA LEU A 129 -14.58 3.59 19.65
C LEU A 129 -15.05 4.81 18.87
N ASP A 130 -16.29 4.77 18.40
CA ASP A 130 -16.94 5.97 17.87
C ASP A 130 -17.46 6.90 18.98
N ASP A 131 -17.89 8.11 18.61
CA ASP A 131 -18.38 9.12 19.56
C ASP A 131 -19.55 8.63 20.43
N ALA A 132 -20.40 7.74 19.90
CA ALA A 132 -21.55 7.22 20.61
C ALA A 132 -21.14 6.15 21.62
N GLU A 133 -20.17 5.32 21.28
CA GLU A 133 -19.59 4.31 22.16
C GLU A 133 -18.75 4.94 23.27
N LEU A 134 -17.99 5.99 22.96
CA LEU A 134 -17.25 6.77 23.95
C LEU A 134 -18.20 7.44 24.95
N ALA A 135 -19.31 8.02 24.47
CA ALA A 135 -20.34 8.60 25.32
C ALA A 135 -21.01 7.55 26.23
N ALA A 136 -21.25 6.34 25.73
CA ALA A 136 -21.80 5.24 26.54
C ALA A 136 -20.83 4.77 27.64
N ILE A 137 -19.51 4.82 27.39
CA ILE A 137 -18.50 4.52 28.43
C ILE A 137 -18.47 5.62 29.50
N VAL A 138 -18.57 6.89 29.10
CA VAL A 138 -18.68 8.01 30.05
C VAL A 138 -19.93 7.85 30.92
N ASP A 139 -21.08 7.49 30.35
CA ASP A 139 -22.31 7.22 31.12
C ASP A 139 -22.15 6.07 32.13
N VAL A 140 -21.36 5.03 31.79
CA VAL A 140 -21.05 3.91 32.70
C VAL A 140 -20.13 4.35 33.84
N ILE A 141 -19.17 5.24 33.56
CA ILE A 141 -18.27 5.82 34.57
C ILE A 141 -19.06 6.72 35.52
N ASP A 142 -19.93 7.59 34.99
CA ASP A 142 -20.81 8.46 35.78
C ASP A 142 -21.79 7.64 36.65
N ALA A 143 -22.31 6.52 36.11
CA ALA A 143 -23.15 5.59 36.86
C ALA A 143 -22.38 4.88 37.98
N ALA A 144 -21.10 4.57 37.77
CA ALA A 144 -20.23 4.01 38.81
C ALA A 144 -19.90 5.05 39.89
N GLU A 145 -19.73 6.32 39.53
CA GLU A 145 -19.55 7.43 40.48
C GLU A 145 -20.80 7.60 41.37
N ALA A 146 -21.99 7.55 40.78
CA ALA A 146 -23.26 7.57 41.51
C ALA A 146 -23.44 6.39 42.49
N MET A 147 -22.67 5.30 42.31
CA MET A 147 -22.64 4.14 43.21
C MET A 147 -21.62 4.26 44.36
N GLY A 148 -20.93 5.40 44.52
CA GLY A 148 -20.08 5.71 45.69
C GLY A 148 -18.64 5.24 45.57
N PHE A 149 -18.11 5.09 44.35
CA PHE A 149 -16.69 4.83 44.10
C PHE A 149 -15.89 6.16 44.08
N ASP A 150 -15.82 6.87 45.21
CA ASP A 150 -15.22 8.22 45.36
C ASP A 150 -13.70 8.30 45.06
N THR A 151 -13.03 7.17 44.80
CA THR A 151 -11.57 7.12 44.53
C THR A 151 -11.16 7.38 43.07
N PHE A 152 -12.11 7.51 42.13
CA PHE A 152 -11.79 7.86 40.75
C PHE A 152 -11.54 9.37 40.54
N ASP A 153 -12.08 10.21 41.41
CA ASP A 153 -12.25 11.66 41.22
C ASP A 153 -10.91 12.44 41.12
N THR A 154 -9.85 12.02 41.83
CA THR A 154 -8.60 12.79 41.89
C THR A 154 -7.50 12.35 40.91
N LEU A 155 -7.64 11.16 40.31
CA LEU A 155 -6.71 10.63 39.30
C LEU A 155 -7.32 10.71 37.89
N ALA A 156 -8.66 10.65 37.78
CA ALA A 156 -9.35 10.74 36.50
C ALA A 156 -9.28 12.15 35.91
N ASP A 157 -9.51 13.24 36.64
CA ASP A 157 -9.68 14.56 35.99
C ASP A 157 -8.49 15.02 35.12
N SER A 158 -7.25 14.82 35.56
CA SER A 158 -6.09 15.22 34.74
C SER A 158 -5.73 14.23 33.66
N GLU A 159 -5.88 12.92 33.90
CA GLU A 159 -5.54 11.88 32.93
C GLU A 159 -6.67 11.68 31.91
N LEU A 160 -7.92 11.69 32.35
CA LEU A 160 -9.12 11.68 31.51
C LEU A 160 -9.23 12.96 30.68
N SER A 161 -8.95 14.15 31.24
CA SER A 161 -8.92 15.36 30.42
C SER A 161 -7.81 15.32 29.36
N ALA A 162 -6.66 14.72 29.67
CA ALA A 162 -5.59 14.51 28.70
C ALA A 162 -5.97 13.45 27.64
N ILE A 163 -6.64 12.36 28.04
CA ILE A 163 -7.12 11.31 27.14
C ILE A 163 -8.24 11.85 26.24
N VAL A 164 -9.21 12.58 26.78
CA VAL A 164 -10.29 13.21 26.01
C VAL A 164 -9.73 14.28 25.07
N SER A 165 -8.75 15.08 25.51
CA SER A 165 -8.09 16.04 24.62
C SER A 165 -7.26 15.36 23.54
N ALA A 166 -6.60 14.25 23.84
CA ALA A 166 -5.86 13.46 22.87
C ALA A 166 -6.79 12.71 21.90
N ALA A 167 -7.94 12.23 22.38
CA ALA A 167 -8.98 11.59 21.57
C ALA A 167 -9.67 12.61 20.66
N HIS A 168 -10.00 13.81 21.15
CA HIS A 168 -10.47 14.91 20.30
C HIS A 168 -9.40 15.32 19.29
N ALA A 169 -8.14 15.47 19.70
CA ALA A 169 -7.06 15.82 18.76
C ALA A 169 -6.80 14.72 17.71
N ALA A 170 -7.03 13.45 18.06
CA ALA A 170 -6.95 12.32 17.13
C ALA A 170 -8.19 12.19 16.23
N SER A 171 -9.37 12.57 16.72
CA SER A 171 -10.61 12.67 15.97
C SER A 171 -10.62 13.87 15.01
N ASP A 172 -9.98 14.96 15.39
CA ASP A 172 -9.83 16.17 14.58
C ASP A 172 -8.64 16.09 13.61
N ALA A 173 -7.75 15.10 13.79
CA ALA A 173 -6.72 14.81 12.81
C ALA A 173 -7.41 14.28 11.55
N ALA A 174 -7.43 15.10 10.49
CA ALA A 174 -7.92 14.69 9.20
C ALA A 174 -7.27 13.36 8.81
N THR A 175 -8.09 12.40 8.37
CA THR A 175 -7.56 11.13 7.88
C THR A 175 -6.62 11.46 6.72
N PRO A 176 -5.33 11.07 6.79
CA PRO A 176 -4.40 11.38 5.72
C PRO A 176 -4.92 10.77 4.42
N VAL A 177 -4.90 11.57 3.35
CA VAL A 177 -5.32 11.11 2.02
C VAL A 177 -4.16 10.40 1.36
N SER A 178 -4.37 9.14 0.99
CA SER A 178 -3.41 8.34 0.25
C SER A 178 -3.47 8.63 -1.25
N GLY A 179 -2.33 8.43 -1.89
CA GLY A 179 -2.21 8.45 -3.34
C GLY A 179 -1.16 7.47 -3.84
N VAL A 180 -1.16 7.25 -5.14
CA VAL A 180 -0.18 6.42 -5.84
C VAL A 180 0.25 7.08 -7.14
N VAL A 181 1.56 7.10 -7.40
CA VAL A 181 2.14 7.53 -8.68
C VAL A 181 2.60 6.34 -9.50
N VAL A 182 2.20 6.30 -10.78
CA VAL A 182 2.32 5.12 -11.65
C VAL A 182 2.89 5.48 -13.03
N ASP A 183 4.06 4.93 -13.42
CA ASP A 183 4.58 4.75 -14.80
C ASP A 183 5.93 3.97 -15.04
N PRO A 184 6.19 2.71 -14.61
CA PRO A 184 5.66 1.94 -13.47
C PRO A 184 5.83 2.75 -12.19
N TYR A 185 5.53 2.21 -11.02
CA TYR A 185 5.65 2.96 -9.76
C TYR A 185 6.90 3.84 -9.70
N ILE A 186 6.67 5.14 -9.48
CA ILE A 186 7.71 6.15 -9.45
C ILE A 186 8.08 6.35 -7.98
N GLU A 187 9.31 6.03 -7.60
CA GLU A 187 9.82 6.14 -6.23
C GLU A 187 10.44 7.53 -6.01
N GLY A 188 10.20 8.13 -4.85
CA GLY A 188 10.79 9.40 -4.43
C GLY A 188 10.16 10.66 -5.04
N ALA A 189 9.05 10.53 -5.77
CA ALA A 189 8.31 11.68 -6.30
C ALA A 189 7.57 12.42 -5.19
N VAL A 190 7.48 13.75 -5.30
CA VAL A 190 6.73 14.61 -4.35
C VAL A 190 5.73 15.43 -5.13
N PHE A 191 4.53 15.59 -4.57
CA PHE A 191 3.41 16.30 -5.19
C PHE A 191 2.99 17.52 -4.37
N CYS A 192 2.36 18.49 -5.03
CA CYS A 192 1.65 19.58 -4.38
C CYS A 192 0.18 19.61 -4.83
N VAL A 193 -0.68 20.23 -4.03
CA VAL A 193 -2.03 20.59 -4.44
C VAL A 193 -1.98 21.99 -5.05
N ASP A 194 -2.30 22.15 -6.33
CA ASP A 194 -2.42 23.47 -6.96
C ASP A 194 -3.74 24.11 -6.51
N VAL A 195 -3.67 24.90 -5.44
CA VAL A 195 -4.84 25.49 -4.79
C VAL A 195 -5.31 26.73 -5.56
N ASN A 196 -4.41 27.38 -6.29
CA ASN A 196 -4.68 28.66 -6.93
C ASN A 196 -4.85 28.57 -8.46
N GLU A 197 -4.76 27.36 -9.02
CA GLU A 197 -4.96 27.02 -10.43
C GLU A 197 -3.98 27.78 -11.35
N ASN A 198 -2.71 27.86 -10.95
CA ASN A 198 -1.65 28.51 -11.75
C ASN A 198 -0.71 27.55 -12.48
N ASP A 199 -0.96 26.24 -12.38
CA ASP A 199 -0.16 25.18 -12.99
C ASP A 199 1.30 25.13 -12.46
N ASP A 200 1.55 25.58 -11.22
CA ASP A 200 2.85 25.54 -10.55
C ASP A 200 2.69 25.09 -9.08
N CYS A 201 3.78 24.61 -8.47
CA CYS A 201 3.81 24.24 -7.06
C CYS A 201 4.34 25.38 -6.20
N ASP A 202 3.44 26.18 -5.64
CA ASP A 202 3.78 27.30 -4.78
C ASP A 202 4.30 26.86 -3.39
N ALA A 203 4.89 27.82 -2.67
CA ALA A 203 5.55 27.55 -1.38
C ALA A 203 4.57 27.36 -0.21
N ASP A 204 3.35 27.89 -0.32
CA ASP A 204 2.28 27.83 0.69
C ASP A 204 1.25 26.74 0.41
N GLU A 205 1.43 25.96 -0.64
CA GLU A 205 0.54 24.87 -1.01
C GLU A 205 0.85 23.58 -0.24
N PRO A 206 -0.18 22.74 0.04
CA PRO A 206 0.02 21.42 0.65
C PRO A 206 0.96 20.56 -0.19
N VAL A 207 1.88 19.85 0.47
CA VAL A 207 2.89 19.00 -0.17
C VAL A 207 2.76 17.57 0.38
N SER A 208 2.87 16.58 -0.50
CA SER A 208 2.80 15.18 -0.12
C SER A 208 4.09 14.69 0.55
N SER A 209 4.03 13.51 1.17
CA SER A 209 5.23 12.69 1.39
C SER A 209 5.90 12.35 0.05
N ALA A 210 7.18 11.98 0.09
CA ALA A 210 7.81 11.33 -1.06
C ALA A 210 7.17 9.96 -1.30
N SER A 211 7.00 9.56 -2.57
CA SER A 211 6.46 8.25 -2.92
C SER A 211 7.44 7.13 -2.59
N ASP A 212 6.92 5.98 -2.17
CA ASP A 212 7.74 4.79 -1.89
C ASP A 212 7.98 3.92 -3.13
N ALA A 213 8.58 2.73 -2.94
CA ALA A 213 8.85 1.78 -4.02
C ALA A 213 7.59 1.21 -4.70
N ASN A 214 6.40 1.36 -4.09
CA ASN A 214 5.10 1.03 -4.67
C ASN A 214 4.39 2.29 -5.19
N GLY A 215 5.10 3.41 -5.30
CA GLY A 215 4.55 4.69 -5.74
C GLY A 215 3.62 5.34 -4.72
N ALA A 216 3.47 4.79 -3.51
CA ALA A 216 2.49 5.28 -2.55
C ALA A 216 2.99 6.56 -1.86
N PHE A 217 2.12 7.55 -1.75
CA PHE A 217 2.37 8.82 -1.06
C PHE A 217 1.13 9.25 -0.25
N THR A 218 1.28 10.26 0.61
CA THR A 218 0.18 10.77 1.46
C THR A 218 0.20 12.29 1.55
N PHE A 219 -0.96 12.91 1.75
CA PHE A 219 -1.11 14.29 2.21
C PHE A 219 -1.60 14.31 3.66
N ASP A 220 -1.11 15.25 4.46
CA ASP A 220 -1.54 15.44 5.85
C ASP A 220 -3.00 15.93 5.92
N ASP A 221 -3.39 16.78 4.96
CA ASP A 221 -4.74 17.33 4.84
C ASP A 221 -5.41 16.82 3.56
N GLU A 222 -6.71 16.56 3.62
CA GLU A 222 -7.51 16.17 2.46
C GLU A 222 -7.62 17.34 1.46
N PRO A 223 -7.21 17.16 0.18
CA PRO A 223 -7.43 18.16 -0.85
C PRO A 223 -8.92 18.41 -1.12
N ALA A 224 -9.26 19.56 -1.70
CA ALA A 224 -10.64 19.79 -2.11
C ALA A 224 -10.99 18.93 -3.34
N ASP A 225 -12.23 18.44 -3.41
CA ASP A 225 -12.72 17.69 -4.58
C ASP A 225 -12.54 18.52 -5.86
N GLY A 226 -11.92 17.93 -6.88
CA GLY A 226 -11.54 18.58 -8.13
C GLY A 226 -10.18 19.28 -8.12
N SER A 227 -9.45 19.33 -6.99
CA SER A 227 -8.11 19.91 -6.95
C SER A 227 -7.14 19.19 -7.89
N ILE A 228 -6.26 19.95 -8.53
CA ILE A 228 -5.17 19.43 -9.35
C ILE A 228 -3.98 19.07 -8.44
N ILE A 229 -3.43 17.89 -8.66
CA ILE A 229 -2.25 17.38 -7.95
C ILE A 229 -1.09 17.41 -8.93
N LEU A 230 -0.08 18.26 -8.69
CA LEU A 230 1.06 18.47 -9.58
C LEU A 230 2.32 17.84 -9.01
N MET A 231 3.17 17.29 -9.89
CA MET A 231 4.49 16.81 -9.50
C MET A 231 5.42 17.99 -9.19
N LYS A 232 5.91 18.06 -7.96
CA LYS A 232 6.85 19.07 -7.46
C LYS A 232 8.30 18.63 -7.59
N VAL A 233 8.57 17.36 -7.29
CA VAL A 233 9.90 16.74 -7.41
C VAL A 233 9.72 15.44 -8.17
N ALA A 234 10.41 15.31 -9.29
CA ALA A 234 10.45 14.07 -10.04
C ALA A 234 11.16 12.97 -9.23
N GLY A 235 10.60 11.78 -9.25
CA GLY A 235 11.21 10.59 -8.67
C GLY A 235 12.02 9.79 -9.69
N GLU A 236 12.15 8.49 -9.43
CA GLU A 236 12.78 7.52 -10.31
C GLU A 236 11.76 6.45 -10.72
N HIS A 237 11.72 6.08 -12.00
CA HIS A 237 10.99 4.91 -12.47
C HIS A 237 11.99 3.81 -12.86
N ASN A 238 11.87 2.64 -12.24
CA ASN A 238 12.86 1.56 -12.36
C ASN A 238 14.31 1.99 -12.03
N GLY A 239 14.51 2.90 -11.06
CA GLY A 239 15.84 3.37 -10.67
C GLY A 239 16.53 4.30 -11.68
N VAL A 240 15.80 4.79 -12.68
CA VAL A 240 16.22 5.86 -13.59
C VAL A 240 15.42 7.12 -13.26
N PRO A 241 16.03 8.33 -13.24
CA PRO A 241 15.30 9.58 -13.06
C PRO A 241 14.14 9.69 -14.04
N TYR A 242 12.94 9.91 -13.50
CA TYR A 242 11.76 10.12 -14.32
C TYR A 242 11.91 11.43 -15.07
N ALA A 243 11.86 11.35 -16.40
CA ALA A 243 12.29 12.47 -17.21
C ALA A 243 11.19 13.52 -17.48
N PHE A 244 9.93 13.18 -17.19
CA PHE A 244 8.76 14.06 -17.38
C PHE A 244 8.36 14.66 -16.03
N ASP A 245 8.57 15.96 -15.83
CA ASP A 245 8.24 16.65 -14.57
C ASP A 245 6.81 17.21 -14.54
N GLY A 246 6.10 17.25 -15.67
CA GLY A 246 4.71 17.68 -15.78
C GLY A 246 3.65 16.62 -15.42
N LEU A 247 3.96 15.64 -14.58
CA LEU A 247 2.99 14.60 -14.19
C LEU A 247 1.92 15.20 -13.27
N ALA A 248 0.64 14.90 -13.52
CA ALA A 248 -0.46 15.47 -12.78
C ALA A 248 -1.65 14.51 -12.62
N GLY A 249 -2.50 14.79 -11.64
CA GLY A 249 -3.75 14.07 -11.38
C GLY A 249 -4.84 15.01 -10.89
N VAL A 250 -6.05 14.47 -10.73
CA VAL A 250 -7.19 15.22 -10.19
C VAL A 250 -7.70 14.46 -8.97
N TYR A 251 -7.80 15.14 -7.84
CA TYR A 251 -8.47 14.57 -6.66
C TYR A 251 -9.98 14.52 -6.90
N SER A 252 -10.61 13.37 -6.65
CA SER A 252 -12.06 13.19 -6.83
C SER A 252 -12.75 12.50 -5.65
N GLY A 253 -12.15 12.63 -4.46
CA GLY A 253 -12.50 11.86 -3.27
C GLY A 253 -11.85 10.47 -3.25
N GLY A 254 -11.25 10.07 -2.14
CA GLY A 254 -10.64 8.74 -1.97
C GLY A 254 -9.15 8.71 -2.32
N ASP A 255 -8.67 7.63 -2.94
CA ASP A 255 -7.24 7.51 -3.29
C ASP A 255 -6.89 8.33 -4.55
N ILE A 256 -5.81 9.09 -4.48
CA ILE A 256 -5.28 9.85 -5.62
C ILE A 256 -4.49 8.90 -6.54
N VAL A 257 -4.73 8.94 -7.84
CA VAL A 257 -3.86 8.29 -8.84
C VAL A 257 -3.21 9.35 -9.71
N VAL A 258 -1.87 9.35 -9.74
CA VAL A 258 -1.07 10.23 -10.60
C VAL A 258 -0.31 9.38 -11.60
N SER A 259 -0.58 9.57 -12.90
CA SER A 259 0.02 8.81 -13.99
C SER A 259 -0.01 9.64 -15.28
N PRO A 260 0.72 9.25 -16.34
CA PRO A 260 0.60 9.91 -17.63
C PRO A 260 -0.83 9.93 -18.18
N LEU A 261 -1.67 8.94 -17.83
CA LEU A 261 -3.07 8.91 -18.26
C LEU A 261 -3.92 9.95 -17.52
N THR A 262 -3.73 10.11 -16.21
CA THR A 262 -4.45 11.10 -15.41
C THR A 262 -3.96 12.52 -15.67
N THR A 263 -2.71 12.70 -16.14
CA THR A 263 -2.21 14.03 -16.55
C THR A 263 -3.11 14.65 -17.62
N PHE A 264 -3.59 13.87 -18.60
CA PHE A 264 -4.55 14.41 -19.58
C PHE A 264 -5.83 14.93 -18.94
N GLN A 265 -6.25 14.37 -17.79
CA GLN A 265 -7.42 14.85 -17.06
C GLN A 265 -7.14 16.14 -16.32
N ALA A 266 -5.97 16.25 -15.70
CA ALA A 266 -5.52 17.50 -15.10
C ALA A 266 -5.45 18.62 -16.14
N GLU A 267 -5.05 18.31 -17.37
CA GLU A 267 -5.07 19.24 -18.52
C GLU A 267 -6.48 19.59 -19.03
N GLY A 268 -7.52 18.91 -18.53
CA GLY A 268 -8.92 19.20 -18.85
C GLY A 268 -9.58 18.25 -19.87
N LEU A 269 -8.97 17.12 -20.21
CA LEU A 269 -9.67 16.04 -20.94
C LEU A 269 -10.49 15.16 -19.99
N THR A 270 -11.65 14.72 -20.45
CA THR A 270 -12.37 13.66 -19.72
C THR A 270 -11.69 12.31 -19.94
N ALA A 271 -11.78 11.40 -18.96
CA ALA A 271 -11.27 10.03 -19.12
C ALA A 271 -11.82 9.31 -20.38
N ALA A 272 -13.07 9.61 -20.76
CA ALA A 272 -13.65 9.10 -21.99
C ALA A 272 -12.94 9.61 -23.26
N GLN A 273 -12.58 10.90 -23.31
CA GLN A 273 -11.82 11.47 -24.42
C GLN A 273 -10.41 10.88 -24.49
N VAL A 274 -9.75 10.66 -23.35
CA VAL A 274 -8.43 10.02 -23.30
C VAL A 274 -8.51 8.59 -23.86
N ALA A 275 -9.47 7.79 -23.39
CA ALA A 275 -9.68 6.44 -23.89
C ALA A 275 -10.05 6.41 -25.40
N GLU A 276 -10.88 7.35 -25.86
CA GLU A 276 -11.25 7.49 -27.27
C GLU A 276 -10.03 7.82 -28.14
N MET A 277 -9.18 8.74 -27.70
CA MET A 277 -7.96 9.14 -28.38
C MET A 277 -6.99 7.95 -28.58
N PHE A 278 -6.72 7.16 -27.53
CA PHE A 278 -5.86 5.98 -27.63
C PHE A 278 -6.49 4.86 -28.45
N THR A 279 -7.81 4.67 -28.34
CA THR A 279 -8.54 3.72 -29.18
C THR A 279 -8.45 4.10 -30.66
N PHE A 280 -8.64 5.39 -30.98
CA PHE A 280 -8.52 5.91 -32.35
C PHE A 280 -7.10 5.74 -32.91
N ALA A 281 -6.08 5.81 -32.05
CA ALA A 281 -4.70 5.51 -32.41
C ALA A 281 -4.37 4.01 -32.51
N GLY A 282 -5.30 3.10 -32.19
CA GLY A 282 -5.12 1.65 -32.34
C GLY A 282 -4.83 0.86 -31.06
N LEU A 283 -4.96 1.46 -29.87
CA LEU A 283 -5.01 0.74 -28.59
C LEU A 283 -6.46 0.41 -28.23
N THR A 284 -7.02 -0.61 -28.89
CA THR A 284 -8.44 -0.99 -28.74
C THR A 284 -8.73 -1.76 -27.45
N GLY A 285 -9.53 -1.20 -26.54
CA GLY A 285 -9.96 -1.88 -25.31
C GLY A 285 -9.66 -1.12 -24.03
N ILE A 286 -8.96 0.02 -24.11
CA ILE A 286 -8.88 0.97 -23.01
C ILE A 286 -10.26 1.59 -22.74
N THR A 287 -10.61 1.72 -21.46
CA THR A 287 -11.86 2.32 -21.00
C THR A 287 -11.58 3.58 -20.17
N ALA A 288 -12.62 4.39 -19.93
CA ALA A 288 -12.51 5.56 -19.05
C ALA A 288 -12.12 5.19 -17.61
N GLU A 289 -12.56 4.02 -17.12
CA GLU A 289 -12.21 3.52 -15.79
C GLU A 289 -10.70 3.24 -15.70
N ASN A 290 -10.11 2.65 -16.74
CA ASN A 290 -8.68 2.35 -16.77
C ASN A 290 -7.78 3.60 -16.69
N ILE A 291 -8.31 4.79 -16.99
CA ILE A 291 -7.54 6.06 -16.94
C ILE A 291 -7.25 6.47 -15.50
N VAL A 292 -8.19 6.22 -14.58
CA VAL A 292 -8.15 6.72 -13.19
C VAL A 292 -7.75 5.64 -12.18
N THR A 293 -7.51 4.41 -12.62
CA THR A 293 -7.15 3.29 -11.74
C THR A 293 -5.65 3.12 -11.63
N ASN A 294 -5.17 2.65 -10.48
CA ASN A 294 -3.82 2.11 -10.34
C ASN A 294 -3.68 0.82 -11.14
N TYR A 295 -3.29 0.93 -12.41
CA TYR A 295 -3.17 -0.21 -13.31
C TYR A 295 -1.93 -1.07 -13.05
N MET A 296 -1.04 -0.67 -12.13
CA MET A 296 0.08 -1.51 -11.70
C MET A 296 -0.28 -2.39 -10.51
N ASP A 297 -1.40 -2.09 -9.82
CA ASP A 297 -1.94 -2.95 -8.79
C ASP A 297 -2.29 -4.33 -9.36
N GLY A 298 -1.83 -5.37 -8.69
CA GLY A 298 -1.89 -6.76 -9.16
C GLY A 298 -0.97 -7.10 -10.34
N LEU A 299 -0.50 -6.16 -11.18
CA LEU A 299 0.39 -6.51 -12.30
C LEU A 299 1.76 -7.01 -11.83
N ILE A 300 2.28 -6.46 -10.72
CA ILE A 300 3.63 -6.80 -10.22
C ILE A 300 3.62 -8.10 -9.38
N ASP A 301 2.50 -8.47 -8.76
CA ASP A 301 2.41 -9.57 -7.78
C ASP A 301 2.07 -10.95 -8.38
N GLY A 302 2.59 -11.25 -9.57
CA GLY A 302 2.51 -12.59 -10.16
C GLY A 302 1.16 -12.93 -10.80
N VAL A 303 0.36 -11.93 -11.16
CA VAL A 303 -0.87 -12.13 -11.93
C VAL A 303 -0.57 -12.63 -13.34
N THR A 304 -1.52 -13.40 -13.88
CA THR A 304 -1.49 -13.85 -15.27
C THR A 304 -1.57 -12.64 -16.20
N VAL A 305 -0.50 -12.42 -16.95
CA VAL A 305 -0.45 -11.45 -18.04
C VAL A 305 -1.60 -11.73 -19.02
N ASN A 306 -2.48 -10.76 -19.19
CA ASN A 306 -3.54 -10.82 -20.17
C ASN A 306 -3.56 -9.53 -21.00
N SER A 307 -4.23 -9.59 -22.14
CA SER A 307 -4.35 -8.49 -23.10
C SER A 307 -4.96 -7.23 -22.53
N GLU A 308 -5.83 -7.35 -21.51
CA GLU A 308 -6.44 -6.22 -20.80
C GLU A 308 -5.40 -5.46 -19.98
N ASN A 309 -4.64 -6.13 -19.10
CA ASN A 309 -3.58 -5.49 -18.32
C ASN A 309 -2.50 -4.87 -19.23
N LEU A 310 -2.16 -5.58 -20.32
CA LEU A 310 -1.21 -5.06 -21.30
C LEU A 310 -1.72 -3.80 -22.00
N ILE A 311 -3.03 -3.64 -22.20
CA ILE A 311 -3.53 -2.47 -22.92
C ILE A 311 -3.43 -1.19 -22.11
N VAL A 312 -3.68 -1.27 -20.80
CA VAL A 312 -3.57 -0.11 -19.92
C VAL A 312 -2.10 0.28 -19.78
N LEU A 313 -1.21 -0.71 -19.58
CA LEU A 313 0.24 -0.48 -19.57
C LEU A 313 0.74 0.17 -20.88
N ARG A 314 0.36 -0.38 -22.04
CA ARG A 314 0.71 0.22 -23.35
C ARG A 314 0.19 1.64 -23.48
N SER A 315 -1.00 1.92 -22.96
CA SER A 315 -1.59 3.26 -23.04
C SER A 315 -0.87 4.26 -22.14
N SER A 316 -0.46 3.87 -20.93
CA SER A 316 0.36 4.75 -20.08
C SER A 316 1.71 5.04 -20.70
N ILE A 317 2.41 4.01 -21.19
CA ILE A 317 3.70 4.21 -21.87
C ILE A 317 3.53 5.11 -23.10
N ALA A 318 2.47 4.93 -23.88
CA ALA A 318 2.16 5.81 -25.02
C ALA A 318 1.88 7.26 -24.58
N ALA A 319 1.16 7.45 -23.46
CA ALA A 319 0.90 8.76 -22.88
C ALA A 319 2.19 9.46 -22.45
N TYR A 320 3.06 8.77 -21.69
CA TYR A 320 4.37 9.29 -21.31
C TYR A 320 5.20 9.68 -22.53
N MET A 321 5.32 8.78 -23.51
CA MET A 321 6.05 9.07 -24.74
C MET A 321 5.47 10.26 -25.50
N LEU A 322 4.15 10.42 -25.52
CA LEU A 322 3.48 11.57 -26.14
C LEU A 322 3.83 12.87 -25.41
N PHE A 323 3.65 12.95 -24.08
CA PHE A 323 3.98 14.14 -23.30
C PHE A 323 5.44 14.57 -23.49
N ARG A 324 6.36 13.62 -23.43
CA ARG A 324 7.78 13.86 -23.73
C ARG A 324 8.00 14.49 -25.10
N ILE A 325 7.28 14.06 -26.14
CA ILE A 325 7.41 14.68 -27.47
C ILE A 325 6.74 16.06 -27.52
N LEU A 326 5.61 16.26 -26.83
CA LEU A 326 4.92 17.55 -26.75
C LEU A 326 5.82 18.60 -26.10
N GLU A 327 6.45 18.29 -24.96
CA GLU A 327 7.42 19.15 -24.28
C GLU A 327 8.62 19.52 -25.16
N GLY A 328 9.02 18.60 -26.04
CA GLY A 328 10.08 18.82 -27.02
C GLY A 328 9.76 19.82 -28.13
N SER A 329 8.58 20.46 -28.11
CA SER A 329 8.17 21.47 -29.07
C SER A 329 7.37 22.57 -28.41
N THR A 330 7.88 23.79 -28.44
CA THR A 330 7.20 25.00 -27.91
C THR A 330 5.76 25.17 -28.38
N THR A 331 5.45 24.78 -29.62
CA THR A 331 4.08 24.91 -30.14
C THR A 331 3.18 23.76 -29.71
N LEU A 332 3.71 22.54 -29.62
CA LEU A 332 2.92 21.40 -29.15
C LEU A 332 2.67 21.52 -27.64
N ALA A 333 3.69 21.93 -26.90
CA ALA A 333 3.61 22.23 -25.47
C ALA A 333 2.64 23.39 -25.13
N SER A 334 2.26 24.22 -26.11
CA SER A 334 1.25 25.28 -25.92
C SER A 334 -0.13 24.89 -26.43
N MET A 335 -0.32 23.65 -26.90
CA MET A 335 -1.64 23.17 -27.25
C MET A 335 -2.47 22.97 -25.98
N THR A 336 -3.66 23.54 -25.97
CA THR A 336 -4.67 23.23 -24.95
C THR A 336 -5.10 21.77 -25.06
N ALA A 337 -5.64 21.19 -23.98
CA ALA A 337 -6.22 19.84 -24.01
C ALA A 337 -7.19 19.62 -25.19
N ASN A 338 -8.09 20.58 -25.47
CA ASN A 338 -9.03 20.46 -26.57
C ASN A 338 -8.34 20.45 -27.95
N GLU A 339 -7.24 21.18 -28.12
CA GLU A 339 -6.42 21.13 -29.33
C GLU A 339 -5.67 19.80 -29.45
N ILE A 340 -5.14 19.27 -28.35
CA ILE A 340 -4.51 17.95 -28.29
C ILE A 340 -5.52 16.90 -28.74
N TYR A 341 -6.70 16.87 -28.13
CA TYR A 341 -7.78 15.94 -28.47
C TYR A 341 -8.21 16.07 -29.93
N THR A 342 -8.46 17.30 -30.42
CA THR A 342 -8.87 17.53 -31.82
C THR A 342 -7.80 17.06 -32.81
N SER A 343 -6.53 17.32 -32.51
CA SER A 343 -5.38 16.88 -33.31
C SER A 343 -5.23 15.36 -33.29
N ALA A 344 -5.52 14.72 -32.16
CA ALA A 344 -5.44 13.27 -32.00
C ALA A 344 -6.59 12.52 -32.70
N MET A 345 -7.78 13.12 -32.77
CA MET A 345 -8.96 12.57 -33.44
C MET A 345 -9.01 12.88 -34.94
N THR A 346 -8.03 13.64 -35.47
CA THR A 346 -7.93 13.95 -36.90
C THR A 346 -6.92 13.01 -37.56
N ASN A 347 -7.35 12.21 -38.54
CA ASN A 347 -6.44 11.36 -39.33
C ASN A 347 -5.32 12.20 -39.96
N GLY A 348 -4.07 11.91 -39.59
CA GLY A 348 -2.90 12.68 -40.04
C GLY A 348 -2.69 14.01 -39.31
N GLY A 349 -3.46 14.28 -38.25
CA GLY A 349 -3.14 15.32 -37.27
C GLY A 349 -1.80 15.04 -36.59
N ALA A 350 -1.15 16.06 -36.04
CA ALA A 350 0.19 15.92 -35.48
C ALA A 350 0.20 14.95 -34.29
N VAL A 351 -0.73 15.11 -33.35
CA VAL A 351 -0.87 14.23 -32.18
C VAL A 351 -1.31 12.82 -32.60
N ASN A 352 -2.24 12.72 -33.57
CA ASN A 352 -2.66 11.43 -34.10
C ASN A 352 -1.49 10.65 -34.71
N SER A 353 -0.66 11.32 -35.50
CA SER A 353 0.49 10.70 -36.17
C SER A 353 1.54 10.21 -35.18
N ILE A 354 1.77 10.97 -34.10
CA ILE A 354 2.64 10.56 -32.99
C ILE A 354 2.07 9.32 -32.32
N LEU A 355 0.80 9.38 -31.90
CA LEU A 355 0.14 8.29 -31.20
C LEU A 355 0.12 7.02 -32.05
N VAL A 356 -0.32 7.07 -33.31
CA VAL A 356 -0.37 5.88 -34.20
C VAL A 356 1.00 5.21 -34.34
N ALA A 357 2.08 5.99 -34.43
CA ALA A 357 3.43 5.44 -34.49
C ALA A 357 3.83 4.76 -33.17
N MET A 358 3.54 5.38 -32.02
CA MET A 358 3.81 4.83 -30.69
C MET A 358 2.98 3.59 -30.39
N THR A 359 1.68 3.63 -30.64
CA THR A 359 0.76 2.53 -30.38
C THR A 359 1.08 1.33 -31.27
N SER A 360 1.44 1.54 -32.54
CA SER A 360 1.89 0.47 -33.43
C SER A 360 3.14 -0.21 -32.85
N LEU A 361 4.12 0.59 -32.42
CA LEU A 361 5.33 0.07 -31.81
C LEU A 361 5.04 -0.73 -30.54
N LEU A 362 4.22 -0.17 -29.65
CA LEU A 362 3.86 -0.75 -28.36
C LEU A 362 3.01 -2.02 -28.49
N ASN A 363 2.14 -2.08 -29.50
CA ASN A 363 1.39 -3.29 -29.84
C ASN A 363 2.30 -4.42 -30.31
N ASP A 364 3.34 -4.09 -31.06
CA ASP A 364 4.30 -5.08 -31.55
C ASP A 364 5.25 -5.56 -30.45
N SER A 365 5.70 -4.66 -29.56
CA SER A 365 6.63 -4.98 -28.47
C SER A 365 5.98 -5.64 -27.25
N LEU A 366 4.81 -5.16 -26.83
CA LEU A 366 4.13 -5.56 -25.60
C LEU A 366 2.86 -6.37 -25.89
N SER A 367 3.00 -7.40 -26.71
CA SER A 367 1.93 -8.37 -27.00
C SER A 367 2.11 -9.66 -26.22
N GLU A 368 1.00 -10.34 -25.91
CA GLU A 368 1.02 -11.67 -25.27
C GLU A 368 1.94 -12.66 -26.02
N ALA A 369 1.98 -12.59 -27.35
CA ALA A 369 2.85 -13.43 -28.18
C ALA A 369 4.34 -13.19 -27.90
N ARG A 370 4.75 -11.92 -27.75
CA ARG A 370 6.14 -11.59 -27.40
C ARG A 370 6.50 -12.01 -25.99
N LEU A 371 5.58 -11.85 -25.05
CA LEU A 371 5.79 -12.26 -23.67
C LEU A 371 5.94 -13.78 -23.56
N THR A 372 5.10 -14.51 -24.28
CA THR A 372 5.23 -15.96 -24.42
C THR A 372 6.57 -16.34 -25.06
N GLN A 373 7.03 -15.60 -26.07
CA GLN A 373 8.32 -15.85 -26.72
C GLN A 373 9.49 -15.65 -25.75
N VAL A 374 9.51 -14.54 -25.02
CA VAL A 374 10.52 -14.22 -24.00
C VAL A 374 10.53 -15.29 -22.90
N GLN A 375 9.36 -15.66 -22.37
CA GLN A 375 9.22 -16.73 -21.38
C GLN A 375 9.71 -18.08 -21.90
N THR A 376 9.37 -18.44 -23.15
CA THR A 376 9.83 -19.68 -23.78
C THR A 376 11.35 -19.69 -23.99
N GLY A 377 11.95 -18.55 -24.32
CA GLY A 377 13.41 -18.38 -24.42
C GLY A 377 14.11 -18.69 -23.10
N SER A 378 13.47 -18.42 -21.97
CA SER A 378 14.00 -18.70 -20.63
C SER A 378 13.85 -20.17 -20.16
N ALA A 379 13.16 -21.03 -20.92
CA ALA A 379 12.84 -22.40 -20.49
C ALA A 379 14.08 -23.24 -20.12
N GLY A 380 15.23 -23.00 -20.77
CA GLY A 380 16.49 -23.65 -20.42
C GLY A 380 16.99 -23.26 -19.01
N LEU A 381 16.83 -22.00 -18.62
CA LEU A 381 17.20 -21.49 -17.30
C LEU A 381 16.26 -22.01 -16.22
N VAL A 382 14.97 -22.07 -16.53
CA VAL A 382 13.95 -22.67 -15.65
C VAL A 382 14.24 -24.14 -15.38
N ALA A 383 14.62 -24.90 -16.41
CA ALA A 383 15.03 -26.30 -16.26
C ALA A 383 16.28 -26.49 -15.38
N MET A 384 17.09 -25.43 -15.21
CA MET A 384 18.23 -25.40 -14.30
C MET A 384 17.87 -24.94 -12.87
N GLY A 385 16.59 -24.68 -12.59
CA GLY A 385 16.09 -24.27 -11.28
C GLY A 385 16.11 -22.76 -11.03
N PHE A 386 16.32 -21.93 -12.06
CA PHE A 386 16.18 -20.48 -11.94
C PHE A 386 14.71 -20.06 -12.07
N PRO A 387 14.31 -18.92 -11.47
CA PRO A 387 12.95 -18.42 -11.63
C PRO A 387 12.67 -18.05 -13.10
N GLU A 388 11.40 -18.10 -13.48
CA GLU A 388 10.95 -17.59 -14.79
C GLU A 388 11.16 -16.08 -14.90
N ILE A 389 11.25 -15.58 -16.14
CA ILE A 389 11.18 -14.15 -16.42
C ILE A 389 9.82 -13.65 -15.91
N ALA A 390 9.86 -12.70 -14.97
CA ALA A 390 8.67 -12.15 -14.36
C ALA A 390 8.08 -11.07 -15.26
N PHE A 391 6.80 -10.79 -15.07
CA PHE A 391 6.15 -9.69 -15.76
C PHE A 391 6.81 -8.33 -15.44
N ALA A 392 7.30 -8.14 -14.21
CA ALA A 392 8.08 -6.97 -13.84
C ALA A 392 9.31 -6.76 -14.76
N ASP A 393 10.05 -7.82 -15.13
CA ASP A 393 11.21 -7.71 -16.04
C ASP A 393 10.79 -7.15 -17.42
N VAL A 394 9.61 -7.57 -17.89
CA VAL A 394 9.03 -7.09 -19.15
C VAL A 394 8.64 -5.63 -19.05
N VAL A 395 7.95 -5.25 -17.98
CA VAL A 395 7.50 -3.88 -17.75
C VAL A 395 8.71 -2.94 -17.74
N THR A 396 9.75 -3.30 -16.98
CA THR A 396 11.00 -2.53 -16.92
C THR A 396 11.70 -2.45 -18.28
N THR A 397 11.72 -3.55 -19.05
CA THR A 397 12.24 -3.55 -20.42
C THR A 397 11.46 -2.60 -21.34
N ALA A 398 10.13 -2.64 -21.27
CA ALA A 398 9.25 -1.80 -22.06
C ALA A 398 9.51 -0.31 -21.84
N VAL A 399 9.68 0.06 -20.58
CA VAL A 399 9.91 1.44 -20.14
C VAL A 399 11.26 1.91 -20.61
N ALA A 400 12.33 1.11 -20.46
CA ALA A 400 13.66 1.46 -20.97
C ALA A 400 13.68 1.68 -22.49
N VAL A 401 12.91 0.88 -23.25
CA VAL A 401 12.73 1.10 -24.70
C VAL A 401 11.96 2.39 -24.96
N ALA A 402 10.88 2.63 -24.23
CA ALA A 402 10.05 3.82 -24.37
C ALA A 402 10.83 5.11 -24.05
N ASP A 403 11.62 5.13 -22.98
CA ASP A 403 12.51 6.23 -22.60
C ASP A 403 13.50 6.57 -23.70
N ARG A 404 14.09 5.54 -24.31
CA ARG A 404 15.03 5.75 -25.40
C ARG A 404 14.36 6.41 -26.58
N ILE A 405 13.18 5.91 -26.95
CA ILE A 405 12.44 6.38 -28.12
C ILE A 405 11.87 7.77 -27.87
N SER A 406 11.35 8.04 -26.67
CA SER A 406 10.87 9.36 -26.26
C SER A 406 12.01 10.38 -26.25
N THR A 407 13.20 9.99 -25.77
CA THR A 407 14.41 10.84 -25.79
C THR A 407 14.85 11.17 -27.22
N ILE A 408 14.82 10.20 -28.14
CA ILE A 408 15.10 10.44 -29.56
C ILE A 408 14.05 11.39 -30.16
N GLY A 409 12.77 11.14 -29.86
CA GLY A 409 11.66 11.99 -30.30
C GLY A 409 11.81 13.42 -29.82
N PHE A 410 11.95 13.63 -28.51
CA PHE A 410 12.16 14.92 -27.86
C PHE A 410 13.37 15.66 -28.44
N SER A 411 14.54 15.02 -28.46
CA SER A 411 15.78 15.65 -28.93
C SER A 411 15.71 16.02 -30.42
N THR A 412 15.13 15.16 -31.26
CA THR A 412 14.95 15.44 -32.69
C THR A 412 13.93 16.54 -32.93
N CYS A 413 12.82 16.54 -32.19
CA CYS A 413 11.79 17.58 -32.26
C CYS A 413 12.39 18.96 -31.95
N ASN A 414 13.16 19.05 -30.87
CA ASN A 414 13.84 20.27 -30.43
C ASN A 414 14.93 20.73 -31.42
N ALA A 415 15.69 19.81 -32.01
CA ALA A 415 16.77 20.14 -32.94
C ALA A 415 16.27 20.49 -34.35
N THR A 416 15.07 20.06 -34.74
CA THR A 416 14.52 20.29 -36.07
C THR A 416 13.96 21.70 -36.20
N SER A 417 14.38 22.42 -37.24
CA SER A 417 13.79 23.73 -37.59
C SER A 417 12.60 23.56 -38.54
N GLY A 418 11.65 24.48 -38.51
CA GLY A 418 10.48 24.50 -39.39
C GLY A 418 9.16 24.58 -38.64
N THR A 419 8.09 24.24 -39.35
CA THR A 419 6.74 24.10 -38.79
C THR A 419 6.66 22.91 -37.84
N ASP A 420 5.68 22.89 -36.94
CA ASP A 420 5.57 21.80 -35.96
C ASP A 420 5.26 20.46 -36.61
N ALA A 421 4.48 20.48 -37.70
CA ALA A 421 4.27 19.31 -38.52
C ALA A 421 5.60 18.72 -39.02
N GLN A 422 6.57 19.57 -39.41
CA GLN A 422 7.90 19.11 -39.82
C GLN A 422 8.72 18.58 -38.65
N LYS A 423 8.69 19.24 -37.48
CA LYS A 423 9.38 18.79 -36.27
C LYS A 423 8.87 17.43 -35.79
N VAL A 424 7.55 17.27 -35.71
CA VAL A 424 6.88 16.02 -35.36
C VAL A 424 7.21 14.93 -36.37
N THR A 425 7.11 15.23 -37.67
CA THR A 425 7.46 14.26 -38.73
C THR A 425 8.92 13.81 -38.59
N ALA A 426 9.84 14.72 -38.28
CA ALA A 426 11.24 14.39 -38.06
C ALA A 426 11.44 13.54 -36.79
N ALA A 427 10.79 13.90 -35.68
CA ALA A 427 10.85 13.16 -34.42
C ALA A 427 10.33 11.71 -34.58
N VAL A 428 9.13 11.54 -35.15
CA VAL A 428 8.54 10.23 -35.46
C VAL A 428 9.42 9.47 -36.45
N GLY A 429 9.96 10.14 -37.47
CA GLY A 429 10.87 9.54 -38.43
C GLY A 429 12.17 9.02 -37.80
N ALA A 430 12.76 9.78 -36.87
CA ALA A 430 13.98 9.38 -36.16
C ALA A 430 13.73 8.20 -35.21
N ALA A 431 12.65 8.25 -34.43
CA ALA A 431 12.20 7.14 -33.58
C ALA A 431 11.97 5.86 -34.40
N THR A 432 11.22 5.95 -35.50
CA THR A 432 10.95 4.81 -36.39
C THR A 432 12.24 4.27 -37.01
N THR A 433 13.15 5.16 -37.43
CA THR A 433 14.45 4.77 -38.00
C THR A 433 15.31 4.03 -36.98
N PHE A 434 15.36 4.51 -35.74
CA PHE A 434 16.08 3.85 -34.65
C PHE A 434 15.54 2.42 -34.44
N VAL A 435 14.22 2.28 -34.27
CA VAL A 435 13.57 0.97 -34.09
C VAL A 435 13.86 0.04 -35.27
N ALA A 436 13.75 0.53 -36.50
CA ALA A 436 14.01 -0.27 -37.71
C ALA A 436 15.49 -0.66 -37.85
N THR A 437 16.41 0.19 -37.39
CA THR A 437 17.86 -0.05 -37.50
C THR A 437 18.35 -1.09 -36.51
N HIS A 438 17.87 -1.00 -35.26
CA HIS A 438 18.34 -1.87 -34.17
C HIS A 438 17.47 -3.11 -33.97
N GLY A 439 16.26 -3.10 -34.54
CA GLY A 439 15.30 -4.19 -34.39
C GLY A 439 14.68 -4.18 -32.99
N LEU A 440 13.39 -3.86 -32.92
CA LEU A 440 12.65 -3.84 -31.64
C LEU A 440 12.78 -5.17 -30.87
N GLU A 441 12.70 -6.28 -31.60
CA GLU A 441 12.80 -7.62 -31.04
C GLU A 441 14.14 -7.85 -30.34
N GLN A 442 15.24 -7.46 -30.99
CA GLN A 442 16.59 -7.62 -30.44
C GLN A 442 16.77 -6.75 -29.20
N MET A 443 16.33 -5.48 -29.24
CA MET A 443 16.43 -4.58 -28.09
C MET A 443 15.67 -5.13 -26.87
N ILE A 444 14.46 -5.68 -27.09
CA ILE A 444 13.67 -6.29 -26.01
C ILE A 444 14.35 -7.55 -25.47
N GLU A 445 14.87 -8.41 -26.35
CA GLU A 445 15.58 -9.62 -25.94
C GLU A 445 16.82 -9.29 -25.10
N ASP A 446 17.64 -8.33 -25.54
CA ASP A 446 18.87 -7.94 -24.87
C ASP A 446 18.58 -7.28 -23.50
N LEU A 447 17.61 -6.35 -23.44
CA LEU A 447 17.21 -5.68 -22.20
C LEU A 447 16.56 -6.65 -21.21
N SER A 448 15.58 -7.43 -21.65
CA SER A 448 14.86 -8.37 -20.76
C SER A 448 15.81 -9.39 -20.16
N THR A 449 16.77 -9.86 -20.96
CA THR A 449 17.83 -10.75 -20.47
C THR A 449 18.73 -10.05 -19.45
N SER A 450 19.10 -8.79 -19.68
CA SER A 450 19.92 -8.01 -18.74
C SER A 450 19.21 -7.77 -17.40
N PHE A 451 17.95 -7.32 -17.43
CA PHE A 451 17.13 -7.14 -16.22
C PHE A 451 16.94 -8.46 -15.47
N TYR A 452 16.64 -9.55 -16.19
CA TYR A 452 16.53 -10.88 -15.59
C TYR A 452 17.80 -11.30 -14.85
N PHE A 453 18.97 -11.20 -15.50
CA PHE A 453 20.24 -11.57 -14.87
C PHE A 453 20.58 -10.68 -13.68
N ALA A 454 20.29 -9.38 -13.74
CA ALA A 454 20.46 -8.48 -12.60
C ALA A 454 19.58 -8.92 -11.41
N ARG A 455 18.31 -9.24 -11.66
CA ARG A 455 17.37 -9.71 -10.64
C ARG A 455 17.82 -11.01 -9.96
N ILE A 456 18.29 -11.99 -10.73
CA ILE A 456 18.66 -13.31 -10.18
C ILE A 456 20.12 -13.40 -9.74
N LYS A 457 20.94 -12.36 -9.95
CA LYS A 457 22.40 -12.36 -9.71
C LYS A 457 22.79 -12.95 -8.35
N ASN A 458 22.08 -12.57 -7.29
CA ASN A 458 22.37 -13.02 -5.92
C ASN A 458 22.01 -14.51 -5.67
N GLN A 459 21.26 -15.13 -6.58
CA GLN A 459 20.90 -16.55 -6.57
C GLN A 459 21.89 -17.41 -7.38
N LEU A 460 22.72 -16.77 -8.23
CA LEU A 460 23.68 -17.45 -9.08
C LEU A 460 24.94 -17.82 -8.30
N SER A 461 25.42 -19.06 -8.46
CA SER A 461 26.74 -19.45 -7.96
C SER A 461 27.85 -18.66 -8.68
N ALA A 462 28.98 -18.40 -8.02
CA ALA A 462 30.12 -17.69 -8.64
C ALA A 462 30.64 -18.36 -9.91
N ALA A 463 30.60 -19.71 -9.97
CA ALA A 463 30.99 -20.46 -11.16
C ALA A 463 30.02 -20.21 -12.32
N PHE A 464 28.72 -20.14 -12.05
CA PHE A 464 27.71 -19.83 -13.05
C PHE A 464 27.82 -18.38 -13.51
N GLN A 465 27.99 -17.41 -12.61
CA GLN A 465 28.22 -16.00 -12.97
C GLN A 465 29.44 -15.86 -13.90
N THR A 466 30.54 -16.54 -13.58
CA THR A 466 31.75 -16.55 -14.43
C THR A 466 31.49 -17.20 -15.79
N GLY A 467 30.76 -18.32 -15.81
CA GLY A 467 30.39 -19.02 -17.04
C GLY A 467 29.50 -18.16 -17.95
N ALA A 468 28.47 -17.54 -17.38
CA ALA A 468 27.55 -16.64 -18.09
C ALA A 468 28.29 -15.42 -18.65
N ALA A 469 29.11 -14.75 -17.83
CA ALA A 469 29.91 -13.60 -18.27
C ALA A 469 30.90 -13.94 -19.41
N ASN A 470 31.41 -15.17 -19.45
CA ASN A 470 32.28 -15.63 -20.55
C ASN A 470 31.51 -16.07 -21.80
N ALA A 471 30.25 -16.49 -21.65
CA ALA A 471 29.42 -16.96 -22.75
C ALA A 471 28.88 -15.79 -23.58
N ASP A 472 28.50 -14.69 -22.93
CA ASP A 472 27.93 -13.52 -23.58
C ASP A 472 28.40 -12.21 -22.92
N PRO A 473 28.97 -11.25 -23.67
CA PRO A 473 29.31 -9.92 -23.16
C PRO A 473 28.15 -9.17 -22.52
N ALA A 474 26.91 -9.36 -22.99
CA ALA A 474 25.72 -8.75 -22.40
C ALA A 474 25.48 -9.28 -20.97
N TYR A 475 25.73 -10.56 -20.73
CA TYR A 475 25.62 -11.14 -19.38
C TYR A 475 26.71 -10.62 -18.47
N ALA A 476 27.93 -10.41 -18.98
CA ALA A 476 28.99 -9.78 -18.23
C ALA A 476 28.61 -8.34 -17.83
N ALA A 477 28.03 -7.56 -18.73
CA ALA A 477 27.54 -6.21 -18.44
C ALA A 477 26.43 -6.25 -17.37
N ALA A 478 25.45 -7.15 -17.52
CA ALA A 478 24.36 -7.30 -16.57
C ALA A 478 24.82 -7.68 -15.16
N LEU A 479 25.73 -8.66 -15.06
CA LEU A 479 26.28 -9.12 -13.79
C LEU A 479 27.19 -8.06 -13.12
N ASN A 480 27.83 -7.20 -13.90
CA ASN A 480 28.65 -6.11 -13.36
C ASN A 480 27.85 -4.84 -13.05
N CYS A 481 26.58 -4.77 -13.44
CA CYS A 481 25.74 -3.62 -13.18
C CYS A 481 25.39 -3.54 -11.68
N VAL A 482 25.82 -2.46 -11.03
CA VAL A 482 25.62 -2.25 -9.58
C VAL A 482 24.22 -1.74 -9.28
N SER A 483 23.69 -0.86 -10.14
CA SER A 483 22.33 -0.32 -10.02
C SER A 483 21.24 -1.35 -10.34
N GLY A 484 21.60 -2.46 -11.01
CA GLY A 484 20.64 -3.44 -11.51
C GLY A 484 19.70 -2.88 -12.59
N THR A 485 19.98 -1.68 -13.09
CA THR A 485 19.13 -0.90 -13.98
C THR A 485 19.83 -0.69 -15.31
N PHE A 486 19.09 -0.77 -16.42
CA PHE A 486 19.66 -0.69 -17.77
C PHE A 486 18.93 0.33 -18.63
N THR A 487 19.68 0.97 -19.51
CA THR A 487 19.18 1.90 -20.52
C THR A 487 19.66 1.49 -21.91
N LEU A 488 19.03 2.01 -22.95
CA LEU A 488 19.53 1.88 -24.31
C LEU A 488 20.40 3.07 -24.70
N GLU A 489 21.52 2.78 -25.33
CA GLU A 489 22.41 3.76 -25.91
C GLU A 489 21.96 4.20 -27.31
N SER A 490 22.67 5.19 -27.87
CA SER A 490 22.36 5.71 -29.21
C SER A 490 22.54 4.74 -30.36
N ASP A 491 23.31 3.69 -30.15
CA ASP A 491 23.51 2.59 -31.09
C ASP A 491 22.62 1.37 -30.77
N GLY A 492 21.63 1.53 -29.89
CA GLY A 492 20.72 0.47 -29.47
C GLY A 492 21.34 -0.58 -28.56
N SER A 493 22.60 -0.42 -28.15
CA SER A 493 23.22 -1.32 -27.18
C SER A 493 22.68 -1.07 -25.76
N VAL A 494 22.66 -2.13 -24.95
CA VAL A 494 22.27 -2.08 -23.55
C VAL A 494 23.44 -1.60 -22.69
N ALA A 495 23.21 -0.60 -21.86
CA ALA A 495 24.18 -0.10 -20.89
C ALA A 495 23.62 -0.15 -19.47
N CYS A 496 24.50 -0.40 -18.49
CA CYS A 496 24.15 -0.25 -17.09
C CYS A 496 23.95 1.23 -16.78
N TYR A 497 22.83 1.58 -16.16
CA TYR A 497 22.57 2.93 -15.71
C TYR A 497 23.52 3.31 -14.57
N VAL A 498 24.17 4.47 -14.70
CA VAL A 498 25.04 5.05 -13.68
C VAL A 498 24.49 6.42 -13.33
N ALA A 499 24.00 6.58 -12.10
CA ALA A 499 23.57 7.88 -11.58
C ALA A 499 24.73 8.89 -11.69
N GLN A 500 24.47 10.04 -12.29
CA GLN A 500 25.48 11.07 -12.59
C GLN A 500 25.77 11.98 -11.40
#